data_AF-A0A9W9YL50-F1
#
_entry.id   AF-A0A9W9YL50-F1
#
_cell.length_a   1.000
_cell.length_b   1.000
_cell.length_c   1.000
_cell.angle_alpha   90.00
_cell.angle_beta   90.00
_cell.angle_gamma   90.00
#
_symmetry.space_group_name_H-M   'P 1'
#
loop_
_entity.id
_entity.type
_entity.pdbx_description
1 polymer ?
#
loop_
_entity_poly.entity_id
_entity_poly.type
_entity_poly.pdbx_seq_one_letter_code
_entity_poly.pdbx_strand_id
1 'polypeptide(L)'
;MALKEPKSKVELHVHLDGALRIQTIIDLAKKKQFQLPSFDEKHLKDFVCVSLDKPSTLSGFLACFQYIYPVIVDDTAAMERIAYEFCEDQASCGVLYFEVRYSPHLLCTSSNPNAAEDKDVSPNKCVSPRDMVQAVNRGLKRGERDFGVTARSILCCMRHMPDWSLEVVSLCQEFAKDGVVEWILQGMKHWARFQP
;
A
#
# COMPACT_ATOMS: atom_id res chain seq x y z
N MET A 1 -5.39 -6.13 26.03
CA MET A 1 -6.55 -5.44 25.40
C MET A 1 -7.56 -6.50 25.03
N ALA A 2 -8.78 -6.46 25.54
CA ALA A 2 -9.80 -7.47 25.19
C ALA A 2 -10.30 -7.19 23.76
N LEU A 3 -10.28 -8.20 22.90
CA LEU A 3 -10.80 -8.08 21.53
C LEU A 3 -12.32 -7.85 21.58
N LYS A 4 -12.82 -6.95 20.72
CA LYS A 4 -14.25 -6.61 20.66
C LYS A 4 -15.11 -7.76 20.13
N GLU A 5 -14.53 -8.61 19.27
CA GLU A 5 -15.10 -9.83 18.72
C GLU A 5 -14.06 -10.97 18.71
N PRO A 6 -14.45 -12.25 18.85
CA PRO A 6 -13.54 -13.37 18.69
C PRO A 6 -13.01 -13.47 17.25
N LYS A 7 -11.72 -13.79 17.09
CA LYS A 7 -11.09 -13.93 15.78
C LYS A 7 -11.60 -15.16 15.04
N SER A 8 -12.33 -14.93 13.96
CA SER A 8 -13.02 -15.98 13.20
C SER A 8 -13.07 -15.72 11.69
N LYS A 9 -12.63 -14.53 11.24
CA LYS A 9 -12.70 -14.11 9.84
C LYS A 9 -11.38 -14.35 9.11
N VAL A 10 -11.47 -14.51 7.79
CA VAL A 10 -10.34 -14.63 6.88
C VAL A 10 -10.52 -13.61 5.75
N GLU A 11 -9.49 -12.81 5.47
CA GLU A 11 -9.51 -11.80 4.40
C GLU A 11 -8.43 -12.06 3.35
N LEU A 12 -8.82 -12.47 2.14
CA LEU A 12 -7.88 -12.86 1.08
C LEU A 12 -7.70 -11.79 0.00
N HIS A 13 -8.47 -10.70 0.05
CA HIS A 13 -8.44 -9.66 -0.97
C HIS A 13 -8.53 -8.28 -0.35
N VAL A 14 -7.38 -7.73 0.02
CA VAL A 14 -7.28 -6.38 0.56
C VAL A 14 -5.97 -5.73 0.15
N HIS A 15 -6.04 -4.48 -0.30
CA HIS A 15 -4.91 -3.72 -0.79
C HIS A 15 -4.26 -2.91 0.32
N LEU A 16 -2.95 -3.07 0.54
CA LEU A 16 -2.25 -2.34 1.61
C LEU A 16 -2.27 -0.82 1.33
N ASP A 17 -2.02 -0.44 0.08
CA ASP A 17 -2.00 0.94 -0.40
C ASP A 17 -3.41 1.57 -0.50
N GLY A 18 -4.46 0.77 -0.31
CA GLY A 18 -5.85 1.24 -0.20
C GLY A 18 -6.44 1.17 1.21
N ALA A 19 -5.69 0.70 2.20
CA ALA A 19 -6.18 0.44 3.56
C ALA A 19 -5.46 1.27 4.64
N LEU A 20 -5.00 2.48 4.28
CA LEU A 20 -4.35 3.38 5.22
C LEU A 20 -5.37 4.09 6.11
N ARG A 21 -4.98 4.33 7.36
CA ARG A 21 -5.69 5.24 8.25
C ARG A 21 -5.56 6.68 7.74
N ILE A 22 -6.66 7.44 7.78
CA ILE A 22 -6.67 8.85 7.36
C ILE A 22 -5.68 9.67 8.19
N GLN A 23 -5.61 9.42 9.50
CA GLN A 23 -4.63 10.07 10.37
C GLN A 23 -3.18 9.80 9.94
N THR A 24 -2.87 8.59 9.48
CA THR A 24 -1.53 8.24 8.99
C THR A 24 -1.20 8.99 7.70
N ILE A 25 -2.17 9.16 6.80
CA ILE A 25 -2.00 10.02 5.60
C ILE A 25 -1.66 11.46 6.02
N ILE A 26 -2.38 12.02 6.99
CA ILE A 26 -2.17 13.37 7.52
C ILE A 26 -0.77 13.51 8.13
N ASP A 27 -0.35 12.56 8.96
CA ASP A 27 0.96 12.59 9.62
C ASP A 27 2.10 12.54 8.60
N LEU A 28 2.00 11.65 7.61
CA LEU A 28 3.00 11.49 6.57
C LEU A 28 3.05 12.70 5.63
N ALA A 29 1.90 13.28 5.29
CA ALA A 29 1.83 14.51 4.51
C ALA A 29 2.54 15.67 5.22
N LYS A 30 2.29 15.87 6.53
CA LYS A 30 2.99 16.88 7.33
C LYS A 30 4.50 16.65 7.36
N LYS A 31 4.93 15.40 7.57
CA LYS A 31 6.35 15.02 7.59
C LYS A 31 7.05 15.31 6.25
N LYS A 32 6.37 15.05 5.13
CA LYS A 32 6.89 15.28 3.77
C LYS A 32 6.57 16.67 3.21
N GLN A 33 5.93 17.54 4.00
CA GLN A 33 5.47 18.87 3.56
C GLN A 33 4.56 18.83 2.31
N PHE A 34 3.84 17.71 2.10
CA PHE A 34 2.90 17.54 1.00
C PHE A 34 1.56 18.21 1.33
N GLN A 35 1.00 18.96 0.38
CA GLN A 35 -0.26 19.65 0.56
C GLN A 35 -1.44 18.73 0.32
N LEU A 36 -2.28 18.57 1.34
CA LEU A 36 -3.56 17.87 1.25
C LEU A 36 -4.70 18.88 1.09
N PRO A 37 -5.85 18.49 0.50
CA PRO A 37 -7.07 19.31 0.48
C PRO A 37 -7.55 19.73 1.87
N SER A 38 -7.23 18.93 2.90
CA SER A 38 -7.48 19.23 4.29
C SER A 38 -6.53 18.43 5.20
N PHE A 39 -6.18 19.01 6.34
CA PHE A 39 -5.48 18.31 7.45
C PHE A 39 -6.44 17.96 8.61
N ASP A 40 -7.74 18.20 8.43
CA ASP A 40 -8.80 17.68 9.29
C ASP A 40 -9.29 16.33 8.75
N GLU A 41 -9.35 15.32 9.63
CA GLU A 41 -9.67 13.93 9.26
C GLU A 41 -11.05 13.79 8.61
N LYS A 42 -12.06 14.52 9.13
CA LYS A 42 -13.44 14.42 8.63
C LYS A 42 -13.55 14.99 7.23
N HIS A 43 -12.92 16.13 6.98
CA HIS A 43 -12.93 16.74 5.65
C HIS A 43 -12.04 15.97 4.66
N LEU A 44 -10.89 15.44 5.10
CA LEU A 44 -10.00 14.68 4.21
C LEU A 44 -10.66 13.39 3.73
N LYS A 45 -11.50 12.77 4.56
CA LYS A 45 -12.25 11.55 4.22
C LYS A 45 -12.99 11.65 2.89
N ASP A 46 -13.56 12.82 2.57
CA ASP A 46 -14.31 13.03 1.33
C ASP A 46 -13.43 12.96 0.07
N PHE A 47 -12.10 13.08 0.22
CA PHE A 47 -11.13 13.02 -0.88
C PHE A 47 -10.40 11.69 -0.96
N VAL A 48 -10.20 11.01 0.17
CA VAL A 48 -9.44 9.74 0.24
C VAL A 48 -10.31 8.49 0.35
N CYS A 49 -11.61 8.66 0.59
CA CYS A 49 -12.58 7.57 0.60
C CYS A 49 -13.66 7.78 -0.46
N VAL A 50 -14.10 6.68 -1.08
CA VAL A 50 -15.23 6.72 -2.01
C VAL A 50 -16.54 6.50 -1.23
N SER A 51 -17.49 7.44 -1.38
CA SER A 51 -18.85 7.27 -0.86
C SER A 51 -19.55 6.15 -1.61
N LEU A 52 -20.18 5.24 -0.87
CA LEU A 52 -21.00 4.15 -1.41
C LEU A 52 -22.37 4.63 -1.91
N ASP A 53 -22.75 5.87 -1.59
CA ASP A 53 -24.07 6.42 -1.88
C ASP A 53 -24.19 6.97 -3.32
N LYS A 54 -23.07 7.05 -4.04
CA LYS A 54 -23.02 7.54 -5.43
C LYS A 54 -22.31 6.52 -6.32
N PRO A 55 -22.92 6.12 -7.46
CA PRO A 55 -22.23 5.32 -8.46
C PRO A 55 -20.94 6.02 -8.90
N SER A 56 -19.82 5.34 -8.80
CA SER A 56 -18.53 5.83 -9.30
C SER A 56 -17.99 4.89 -10.37
N THR A 57 -17.09 5.41 -11.20
CA THR A 57 -16.32 4.58 -12.13
C THR A 57 -15.07 4.08 -11.42
N LEU A 58 -14.45 3.01 -11.96
CA LEU A 58 -13.15 2.57 -11.44
C LEU A 58 -12.10 3.69 -11.51
N SER A 59 -12.17 4.58 -12.51
CA SER A 59 -11.30 5.77 -12.59
C SER A 59 -11.57 6.75 -11.45
N GLY A 60 -12.83 6.98 -11.10
CA GLY A 60 -13.21 7.82 -9.95
C GLY A 60 -12.73 7.23 -8.62
N PHE A 61 -12.75 5.90 -8.49
CA PHE A 61 -12.15 5.21 -7.34
C PHE A 61 -10.64 5.40 -7.27
N LEU A 62 -9.92 5.21 -8.39
CA LEU A 62 -8.46 5.34 -8.40
C LEU A 62 -7.97 6.78 -8.22
N ALA A 63 -8.81 7.79 -8.44
CA ALA A 63 -8.43 9.20 -8.28
C ALA A 63 -8.00 9.55 -6.83
N CYS A 64 -8.47 8.82 -5.81
CA CYS A 64 -8.05 9.09 -4.43
C CYS A 64 -6.55 8.82 -4.19
N PHE A 65 -5.94 7.92 -4.98
CA PHE A 65 -4.53 7.55 -4.83
C PHE A 65 -3.56 8.70 -5.13
N GLN A 66 -4.01 9.77 -5.81
CA GLN A 66 -3.22 10.98 -5.99
C GLN A 66 -2.82 11.66 -4.67
N TYR A 67 -3.58 11.41 -3.59
CA TYR A 67 -3.27 11.92 -2.24
C TYR A 67 -2.51 10.91 -1.38
N ILE A 68 -2.50 9.64 -1.78
CA ILE A 68 -1.90 8.54 -1.02
C ILE A 68 -0.45 8.30 -1.48
N TYR A 69 -0.21 8.12 -2.78
CA TYR A 69 1.13 7.78 -3.28
C TYR A 69 2.20 8.82 -2.91
N PRO A 70 1.98 10.14 -3.04
CA PRO A 70 3.00 11.13 -2.68
C PRO A 70 3.45 11.03 -1.22
N VAL A 71 2.57 10.59 -0.31
CA VAL A 71 2.91 10.49 1.11
C VAL A 71 3.64 9.19 1.47
N ILE A 72 3.55 8.14 0.64
CA ILE A 72 4.17 6.81 0.94
C ILE A 72 5.35 6.42 0.04
N VAL A 73 5.42 6.92 -1.19
CA VAL A 73 6.49 6.58 -2.14
C VAL A 73 7.87 6.91 -1.55
N ASP A 74 8.83 6.02 -1.77
CA ASP A 74 10.22 6.09 -1.28
C ASP A 74 10.38 6.25 0.25
N ASP A 75 9.34 5.95 1.05
CA ASP A 75 9.40 5.97 2.52
C ASP A 75 9.18 4.58 3.11
N THR A 76 10.26 3.83 3.30
CA THR A 76 10.24 2.50 3.93
C THR A 76 9.72 2.54 5.37
N ALA A 77 9.95 3.62 6.12
CA ALA A 77 9.44 3.74 7.48
C ALA A 77 7.92 3.96 7.48
N ALA A 78 7.40 4.70 6.50
CA ALA A 78 5.96 4.82 6.30
C ALA A 78 5.31 3.48 5.98
N MET A 79 5.90 2.70 5.05
CA MET A 79 5.35 1.39 4.68
C MET A 79 5.39 0.38 5.82
N GLU A 80 6.45 0.38 6.64
CA GLU A 80 6.53 -0.44 7.84
C GLU A 80 5.44 -0.06 8.87
N ARG A 81 5.21 1.24 9.08
CA ARG A 81 4.13 1.75 9.94
C ARG A 81 2.77 1.30 9.42
N ILE A 82 2.48 1.50 8.14
CA ILE A 82 1.19 1.16 7.53
C ILE A 82 0.91 -0.33 7.64
N ALA A 83 1.90 -1.19 7.36
CA ALA A 83 1.76 -2.64 7.52
C ALA A 83 1.49 -3.06 8.97
N TYR A 84 2.13 -2.40 9.95
CA TYR A 84 1.87 -2.64 11.37
C TYR A 84 0.46 -2.21 11.79
N GLU A 85 0.04 -1.01 11.41
CA GLU A 85 -1.31 -0.48 11.68
C GLU A 85 -2.39 -1.34 11.03
N PHE A 86 -2.13 -1.86 9.83
CA PHE A 86 -3.06 -2.75 9.15
C PHE A 86 -3.31 -4.03 9.96
N CYS A 87 -2.28 -4.64 10.56
CA CYS A 87 -2.47 -5.80 11.45
C CYS A 87 -3.35 -5.46 12.67
N GLU A 88 -3.21 -4.26 13.23
CA GLU A 88 -4.05 -3.78 14.35
C GLU A 88 -5.51 -3.66 13.92
N ASP A 89 -5.75 -3.06 12.76
CA ASP A 89 -7.09 -2.88 12.20
C ASP A 89 -7.77 -4.24 11.92
N GLN A 90 -7.04 -5.16 11.28
CA GLN A 90 -7.50 -6.52 11.03
C GLN A 90 -7.85 -7.28 12.31
N ALA A 91 -7.00 -7.18 13.33
CA ALA A 91 -7.27 -7.79 14.63
C ALA A 91 -8.54 -7.22 15.27
N SER A 92 -8.74 -5.90 15.18
CA SER A 92 -9.91 -5.21 15.72
C SER A 92 -11.22 -5.61 15.02
N CYS A 93 -11.13 -5.98 13.74
CA CYS A 93 -12.24 -6.48 12.93
C CYS A 93 -12.54 -7.98 13.14
N GLY A 94 -11.80 -8.68 14.01
CA GLY A 94 -11.96 -10.11 14.26
C GLY A 94 -11.38 -11.01 13.17
N VAL A 95 -10.44 -10.49 12.37
CA VAL A 95 -9.72 -11.28 11.37
C VAL A 95 -8.62 -12.09 12.06
N LEU A 96 -8.55 -13.37 11.70
CA LEU A 96 -7.55 -14.32 12.19
C LEU A 96 -6.38 -14.43 11.21
N TYR A 97 -6.68 -14.48 9.91
CA TYR A 97 -5.72 -14.63 8.82
C TYR A 97 -6.05 -13.66 7.69
N PHE A 98 -5.03 -12.99 7.14
CA PHE A 98 -5.21 -12.20 5.93
C PHE A 98 -4.02 -12.28 4.97
N GLU A 99 -4.33 -12.02 3.70
CA GLU A 99 -3.37 -11.84 2.61
C GLU A 99 -3.51 -10.43 2.03
N VAL A 100 -2.57 -9.55 2.37
CA VAL A 100 -2.57 -8.18 1.91
C VAL A 100 -1.76 -8.05 0.62
N ARG A 101 -2.25 -7.28 -0.35
CA ARG A 101 -1.62 -7.14 -1.66
C ARG A 101 -1.18 -5.71 -1.96
N TYR A 102 -0.06 -5.57 -2.66
CA TYR A 102 0.45 -4.28 -3.13
C TYR A 102 1.44 -4.49 -4.29
N SER A 103 1.71 -3.46 -5.08
CA SER A 103 2.80 -3.47 -6.06
C SER A 103 4.01 -2.76 -5.47
N PRO A 104 5.15 -3.45 -5.25
CA PRO A 104 6.33 -2.81 -4.68
C PRO A 104 6.90 -1.71 -5.59
N HIS A 105 6.76 -1.86 -6.91
CA HIS A 105 7.19 -0.87 -7.91
C HIS A 105 6.40 0.44 -7.84
N LEU A 106 5.09 0.40 -7.52
CA LEU A 106 4.30 1.63 -7.34
C LEU A 106 4.70 2.44 -6.10
N LEU A 107 5.46 1.83 -5.18
CA LEU A 107 5.97 2.48 -3.98
C LEU A 107 7.36 3.10 -4.19
N CYS A 108 7.93 2.99 -5.39
CA CYS A 108 9.29 3.40 -5.70
C CYS A 108 9.33 4.33 -6.92
N THR A 109 9.88 5.54 -6.76
CA THR A 109 10.06 6.46 -7.92
C THR A 109 11.06 5.90 -8.92
N SER A 110 12.07 5.18 -8.43
CA SER A 110 13.14 4.55 -9.23
C SER A 110 12.63 3.53 -10.26
N SER A 111 11.43 3.00 -10.06
CA SER A 111 10.82 1.99 -10.94
C SER A 111 10.03 2.61 -12.09
N ASN A 112 9.75 3.91 -12.06
CA ASN A 112 9.00 4.60 -13.09
C ASN A 112 9.92 4.94 -14.27
N PRO A 113 9.69 4.37 -15.47
CA PRO A 113 10.51 4.67 -16.66
C PRO A 113 10.40 6.13 -17.12
N ASN A 114 9.34 6.84 -16.69
CA ASN A 114 9.13 8.26 -17.00
C ASN A 114 9.70 9.20 -15.91
N ALA A 115 10.25 8.69 -14.81
CA ALA A 115 10.83 9.52 -13.74
C ALA A 115 12.14 10.21 -14.14
N ALA A 116 12.68 9.93 -15.33
CA ALA A 116 13.85 10.63 -15.87
C ALA A 116 13.62 12.14 -16.13
N GLU A 117 12.36 12.61 -16.10
CA GLU A 117 12.02 14.03 -16.26
C GLU A 117 11.77 14.78 -14.94
N ASP A 118 11.60 14.08 -13.82
CA ASP A 118 11.43 14.71 -12.50
C ASP A 118 12.80 15.10 -11.92
N LYS A 119 13.22 16.34 -12.20
CA LYS A 119 14.52 16.94 -11.83
C LYS A 119 14.74 17.18 -10.33
N ASP A 120 13.92 16.59 -9.45
CA ASP A 120 14.01 16.78 -8.00
C ASP A 120 14.23 15.46 -7.22
N VAL A 121 14.85 14.47 -7.86
CA VAL A 121 15.33 13.28 -7.16
C VAL A 121 16.62 13.64 -6.43
N SER A 122 16.49 13.96 -5.14
CA SER A 122 17.63 14.10 -4.23
C SER A 122 18.52 12.84 -4.30
N PRO A 123 19.83 12.97 -4.58
CA PRO A 123 20.71 11.86 -4.99
C PRO A 123 21.03 10.81 -3.90
N ASN A 124 20.41 10.87 -2.71
CA ASN A 124 20.88 10.15 -1.53
C ASN A 124 19.94 9.08 -0.95
N LYS A 125 18.83 8.73 -1.62
CA LYS A 125 18.02 7.58 -1.15
C LYS A 125 17.16 6.96 -2.26
N CYS A 126 17.80 6.25 -3.19
CA CYS A 126 17.08 5.39 -4.10
C CYS A 126 16.52 4.20 -3.30
N VAL A 127 15.21 4.15 -3.09
CA VAL A 127 14.54 2.99 -2.47
C VAL A 127 14.19 2.01 -3.58
N SER A 128 14.59 0.75 -3.41
CA SER A 128 14.28 -0.33 -4.36
C SER A 128 12.95 -1.02 -4.04
N PRO A 129 12.29 -1.67 -5.02
CA PRO A 129 11.13 -2.53 -4.77
C PRO A 129 11.40 -3.57 -3.67
N ARG A 130 12.62 -4.11 -3.64
CA ARG A 130 13.10 -5.03 -2.61
C ARG A 130 13.05 -4.42 -1.21
N ASP A 131 13.53 -3.18 -1.05
CA ASP A 131 13.52 -2.48 0.25
C ASP A 131 12.08 -2.24 0.75
N MET A 132 11.14 -1.98 -0.16
CA MET A 132 9.72 -1.86 0.16
C MET A 132 9.12 -3.19 0.63
N VAL A 133 9.44 -4.31 -0.03
CA VAL A 133 9.02 -5.64 0.44
C VAL A 133 9.57 -5.92 1.84
N GLN A 134 10.85 -5.64 2.07
CA GLN A 134 11.45 -5.81 3.40
C GLN A 134 10.76 -4.95 4.46
N ALA A 135 10.43 -3.70 4.14
CA ALA A 135 9.74 -2.79 5.06
C ALA A 135 8.35 -3.28 5.45
N VAL A 136 7.56 -3.72 4.46
CA VAL A 136 6.24 -4.30 4.70
C VAL A 136 6.36 -5.57 5.55
N ASN A 137 7.28 -6.48 5.23
CA ASN A 137 7.46 -7.71 6.02
C ASN A 137 7.83 -7.43 7.48
N ARG A 138 8.66 -6.40 7.76
CA ARG A 138 8.96 -5.99 9.15
C ARG A 138 7.70 -5.52 9.88
N GLY A 139 6.89 -4.70 9.23
CA GLY A 139 5.62 -4.21 9.81
C GLY A 139 4.63 -5.32 10.07
N LEU A 140 4.43 -6.21 9.09
CA LEU A 140 3.53 -7.36 9.21
C LEU A 140 3.97 -8.32 10.32
N LYS A 141 5.25 -8.70 10.39
CA LYS A 141 5.78 -9.57 11.45
C LYS A 141 5.61 -8.97 12.84
N ARG A 142 5.86 -7.67 12.96
CA ARG A 142 5.67 -6.94 14.22
C ARG A 142 4.20 -6.96 14.63
N GLY A 143 3.30 -6.69 13.68
CA GLY A 143 1.85 -6.70 13.93
C GLY A 143 1.29 -8.09 14.23
N GLU A 144 1.77 -9.13 13.54
CA GLU A 144 1.40 -10.53 13.80
C GLU A 144 1.71 -10.91 15.25
N ARG A 145 2.91 -10.55 15.75
CA ARG A 145 3.31 -10.79 17.13
C ARG A 145 2.48 -9.98 18.13
N ASP A 146 2.29 -8.69 17.90
CA ASP A 146 1.68 -7.78 18.89
C ASP A 146 0.16 -7.96 18.97
N PHE A 147 -0.49 -8.28 17.85
CA PHE A 147 -1.95 -8.37 17.75
C PHE A 147 -2.46 -9.80 17.62
N GLY A 148 -1.62 -10.80 17.34
CA GLY A 148 -2.00 -12.22 17.23
C GLY A 148 -2.82 -12.56 15.99
N VAL A 149 -2.59 -11.85 14.88
CA VAL A 149 -3.16 -12.14 13.54
C VAL A 149 -2.10 -12.81 12.68
N THR A 150 -2.48 -13.73 11.81
CA THR A 150 -1.53 -14.29 10.83
C THR A 150 -1.57 -13.45 9.56
N ALA A 151 -0.44 -12.84 9.21
CA ALA A 151 -0.35 -11.84 8.13
C ALA A 151 0.57 -12.32 7.01
N ARG A 152 0.06 -12.42 5.78
CA ARG A 152 0.84 -12.74 4.58
C ARG A 152 0.68 -11.66 3.52
N SER A 153 1.62 -11.61 2.57
CA SER A 153 1.62 -10.62 1.49
C SER A 153 1.60 -11.25 0.10
N ILE A 154 0.97 -10.56 -0.83
CA ILE A 154 0.90 -10.90 -2.26
C ILE A 154 1.47 -9.74 -3.07
N LEU A 155 2.42 -10.02 -3.96
CA LEU A 155 3.03 -8.97 -4.79
C LEU A 155 2.30 -8.83 -6.13
N CYS A 156 2.05 -7.59 -6.54
CA CYS A 156 1.21 -7.30 -7.70
C CYS A 156 2.03 -6.95 -8.93
N CYS A 157 1.89 -7.74 -9.99
CA CYS A 157 2.28 -7.38 -11.35
C CYS A 157 1.27 -6.38 -11.92
N MET A 158 1.74 -5.32 -12.57
CA MET A 158 0.87 -4.28 -13.13
C MET A 158 0.67 -4.52 -14.63
N ARG A 159 -0.59 -4.65 -15.07
CA ARG A 159 -0.96 -4.93 -16.47
C ARG A 159 -0.37 -3.95 -17.48
N HIS A 160 -0.21 -2.70 -17.08
CA HIS A 160 0.34 -1.64 -17.92
C HIS A 160 1.87 -1.53 -17.85
N MET A 161 2.52 -2.28 -16.94
CA MET A 161 3.98 -2.35 -16.77
C MET A 161 4.44 -3.81 -16.79
N PRO A 162 4.37 -4.49 -17.95
CA PRO A 162 4.74 -5.90 -18.04
C PRO A 162 6.21 -6.14 -17.65
N ASP A 163 7.10 -5.17 -17.90
CA ASP A 163 8.54 -5.27 -17.64
C ASP A 163 8.88 -5.45 -16.14
N TRP A 164 8.01 -5.00 -15.24
CA TRP A 164 8.19 -5.20 -13.79
C TRP A 164 7.91 -6.63 -13.34
N SER A 165 7.19 -7.42 -14.15
CA SER A 165 6.63 -8.72 -13.71
C SER A 165 7.70 -9.74 -13.36
N LEU A 166 8.82 -9.78 -14.08
CA LEU A 166 9.91 -10.72 -13.79
C LEU A 166 10.56 -10.42 -12.45
N GLU A 167 10.77 -9.14 -12.12
CA GLU A 167 11.28 -8.73 -10.82
C GLU A 167 10.29 -9.06 -9.70
N VAL A 168 8.99 -8.83 -9.91
CA VAL A 168 7.94 -9.22 -8.94
C VAL A 168 8.00 -10.71 -8.62
N VAL A 169 8.12 -11.57 -9.63
CA VAL A 169 8.23 -13.02 -9.44
C VAL A 169 9.53 -13.39 -8.71
N SER A 170 10.65 -12.74 -9.04
CA SER A 170 11.93 -12.94 -8.34
C SER A 170 11.82 -12.55 -6.86
N LEU A 171 11.17 -11.43 -6.54
CA LEU A 171 10.92 -11.00 -5.16
C LEU A 171 10.04 -12.01 -4.42
N CYS A 172 9.02 -12.58 -5.06
CA CYS A 172 8.21 -13.63 -4.44
C CYS A 172 9.06 -14.85 -4.08
N GLN A 173 10.00 -15.26 -4.92
CA GLN A 173 10.91 -16.37 -4.62
C GLN A 173 11.86 -16.03 -3.48
N GLU A 174 12.42 -14.82 -3.48
CA GLU A 174 13.34 -14.34 -2.43
C GLU A 174 12.64 -14.31 -1.06
N PHE A 175 11.43 -13.76 -1.00
CA PHE A 175 10.68 -13.53 0.24
C PHE A 175 9.66 -14.63 0.55
N ALA A 176 9.71 -15.78 -0.14
CA ALA A 176 8.78 -16.91 0.05
C ALA A 176 8.77 -17.44 1.49
N LYS A 177 9.93 -17.39 2.17
CA LYS A 177 10.08 -17.78 3.58
C LYS A 177 9.87 -16.62 4.56
N ASP A 178 9.56 -15.44 4.03
CA ASP A 178 9.52 -14.19 4.77
C ASP A 178 8.14 -13.52 4.78
N GLY A 179 7.10 -14.26 4.39
CA GLY A 179 5.70 -13.82 4.47
C GLY A 179 5.04 -13.53 3.11
N VAL A 180 5.80 -13.46 2.02
CA VAL A 180 5.24 -13.37 0.66
C VAL A 180 4.80 -14.76 0.21
N VAL A 181 3.53 -14.92 -0.20
CA VAL A 181 2.94 -16.22 -0.51
C VAL A 181 2.54 -16.40 -1.97
N GLU A 182 2.29 -15.30 -2.70
CA GLU A 182 1.82 -15.35 -4.08
C GLU A 182 2.20 -14.07 -4.84
N TRP A 183 2.06 -14.12 -6.17
CA TRP A 183 1.97 -12.95 -7.04
C TRP A 183 0.64 -12.94 -7.79
N ILE A 184 0.14 -11.76 -8.14
CA ILE A 184 -1.12 -11.61 -8.90
C ILE A 184 -1.01 -10.51 -9.97
N LEU A 185 -1.81 -10.62 -11.04
CA LEU A 185 -1.90 -9.60 -12.09
C LEU A 185 -3.02 -8.59 -11.78
N GLN A 186 -2.66 -7.31 -11.74
CA GLN A 186 -3.53 -6.19 -11.35
C GLN A 186 -3.50 -5.04 -12.36
N GLY A 187 -4.36 -4.03 -12.16
CA GLY A 187 -4.39 -2.82 -12.97
C GLY A 187 -5.37 -2.86 -14.15
N MET A 188 -5.74 -1.66 -14.62
CA MET A 188 -6.71 -1.47 -15.70
C MET A 188 -6.19 -1.90 -17.06
N LYS A 189 -7.07 -2.45 -17.91
CA LYS A 189 -6.79 -2.69 -19.35
C LYS A 189 -6.49 -1.40 -20.14
N HIS A 190 -6.89 -0.21 -19.64
CA HIS A 190 -6.81 1.06 -20.37
C HIS A 190 -6.08 2.20 -19.61
N TRP A 191 -5.13 1.85 -18.72
CA TRP A 191 -4.39 2.82 -17.90
C TRP A 191 -3.73 3.97 -18.68
N ALA A 192 -3.22 3.71 -19.90
CA ALA A 192 -2.56 4.72 -20.74
C ALA A 192 -3.45 5.91 -21.16
N ARG A 193 -4.77 5.85 -20.97
CA ARG A 193 -5.70 6.97 -21.28
C ARG A 193 -5.88 7.95 -20.11
N PHE A 194 -5.23 7.71 -18.98
CA PHE A 194 -5.47 8.45 -17.74
C PHE A 194 -4.20 9.06 -17.13
N GLN A 195 -3.09 9.10 -17.88
CA GLN A 195 -1.99 10.00 -17.55
C GLN A 195 -2.37 11.43 -17.99
N PRO A 196 -2.13 12.47 -17.14
CA PRO A 196 -2.30 13.87 -17.52
C PRO A 196 -1.53 14.25 -18.78
#